data_AF-A0A2A5BNM9-F1
#
_entry.id   AF-A0A2A5BNM9-F1
#
_cell.length_a   1.000
_cell.length_b   1.000
_cell.length_c   1.000
_cell.angle_alpha   90.00
_cell.angle_beta   90.00
_cell.angle_gamma   90.00
#
_symmetry.space_group_name_H-M   'P 1'
#
loop_
_entity.id
_entity.type
_entity.pdbx_description
1 polymer ?
#
loop_
_entity_poly.entity_id
_entity_poly.type
_entity_poly.pdbx_seq_one_letter_code
_entity_poly.pdbx_strand_id
1 'polypeptide(L)'
;MKLELHNIRIDAIDEALAKAKQYRSLLEPEIAESICLDVLNIAPDNQDVLIVYILTLLDQISRTEKQSQIKVIERTIAQLTSQYKRHYYSGLLSERRARHLITQSMSHSFAYDYFVEALTCYKQAIERCPDQNDEAILRWNSCVRTIEKEKLQPRRDSEDILVDMES
;
A
#
# COMPACT_ATOMS: atom_id res chain seq x y z
N MET A 1 -20.08 13.62 29.95
CA MET A 1 -19.48 14.48 28.91
C MET A 1 -19.72 13.80 27.57
N LYS A 2 -20.32 14.47 26.59
CA LYS A 2 -20.54 13.92 25.25
C LYS A 2 -19.32 14.25 24.39
N LEU A 3 -18.74 13.26 23.72
CA LEU A 3 -17.59 13.44 22.84
C LEU A 3 -18.11 13.65 21.41
N GLU A 4 -17.72 14.75 20.78
CA GLU A 4 -18.11 15.11 19.42
C GLU A 4 -16.88 15.62 18.65
N LEU A 5 -16.81 15.31 17.36
CA LEU A 5 -15.74 15.78 16.48
C LEU A 5 -16.01 17.23 16.05
N HIS A 6 -14.95 18.03 15.94
CA HIS A 6 -15.02 19.39 15.42
C HIS A 6 -14.50 19.43 13.99
N ASN A 7 -15.28 20.01 13.09
CA ASN A 7 -14.84 20.22 11.72
C ASN A 7 -13.66 21.20 11.68
N ILE A 8 -12.65 20.88 10.88
CA ILE A 8 -11.62 21.84 10.52
C ILE A 8 -12.18 22.92 9.58
N ARG A 9 -11.46 24.01 9.42
CA ARG A 9 -11.81 25.06 8.46
C ARG A 9 -11.32 24.66 7.05
N ILE A 10 -12.07 25.06 6.01
CA ILE A 10 -11.74 24.72 4.61
C ILE A 10 -10.37 25.31 4.21
N ASP A 11 -10.04 26.51 4.69
CA ASP A 11 -8.75 27.19 4.45
C ASP A 11 -7.57 26.51 5.16
N ALA A 12 -7.82 25.61 6.11
CA ALA A 12 -6.79 24.87 6.83
C ALA A 12 -6.42 23.52 6.17
N ILE A 13 -7.03 23.16 5.04
CA ILE A 13 -6.82 21.86 4.37
C ILE A 13 -5.34 21.64 4.00
N ASP A 14 -4.69 22.65 3.40
CA ASP A 14 -3.29 22.52 2.97
C ASP A 14 -2.33 22.36 4.16
N GLU A 15 -2.59 23.10 5.25
CA GLU A 15 -1.83 22.99 6.50
C GLU A 15 -2.04 21.62 7.16
N ALA A 16 -3.29 21.14 7.20
CA ALA A 16 -3.62 19.82 7.71
C ALA A 16 -2.92 18.71 6.90
N LEU A 17 -2.92 18.81 5.56
CA LEU A 17 -2.21 17.87 4.69
C LEU A 17 -0.70 17.87 4.94
N ALA A 18 -0.10 19.06 5.13
CA ALA A 18 1.32 19.17 5.49
C ALA A 18 1.61 18.52 6.85
N LYS A 19 0.72 18.71 7.84
CA LYS A 19 0.81 18.04 9.16
C LYS A 19 0.69 16.53 9.05
N ALA A 20 -0.26 16.00 8.27
CA ALA A 20 -0.38 14.56 8.05
C ALA A 20 0.92 13.97 7.47
N LYS A 21 1.54 14.61 6.48
CA LYS A 21 2.84 14.20 5.93
C LYS A 21 3.96 14.28 6.98
N GLN A 22 3.95 15.30 7.84
CA GLN A 22 4.91 15.44 8.94
C GLN A 22 4.77 14.28 9.96
N TYR A 23 3.55 14.00 10.43
CA TYR A 23 3.30 12.91 11.38
C TYR A 23 3.67 11.54 10.84
N ARG A 24 3.43 11.27 9.55
CA ARG A 24 3.94 10.06 8.88
C ARG A 24 5.46 9.95 8.94
N SER A 25 6.16 11.07 8.72
CA SER A 25 7.63 11.12 8.76
C SER A 25 8.17 10.91 10.19
N LEU A 26 7.36 11.20 11.20
CA LEU A 26 7.63 10.92 12.61
C LEU A 26 7.24 9.50 13.05
N LEU A 27 6.80 8.64 12.12
CA LEU A 27 6.29 7.29 12.40
C LEU A 27 5.05 7.28 13.31
N GLU A 28 4.20 8.32 13.20
CA GLU A 28 2.91 8.43 13.89
C GLU A 28 1.73 8.31 12.89
N PRO A 29 1.53 7.14 12.27
CA PRO A 29 0.54 6.98 11.20
C PRO A 29 -0.91 7.09 11.67
N GLU A 30 -1.22 6.77 12.94
CA GLU A 30 -2.58 6.89 13.49
C GLU A 30 -3.01 8.36 13.61
N ILE A 31 -2.08 9.25 13.98
CA ILE A 31 -2.36 10.69 14.04
C ILE A 31 -2.53 11.25 12.62
N ALA A 32 -1.65 10.84 11.70
CA ALA A 32 -1.77 11.24 10.30
C ALA A 32 -3.07 10.74 9.66
N GLU A 33 -3.51 9.52 9.99
CA GLU A 33 -4.79 8.95 9.54
C GLU A 33 -5.96 9.81 10.02
N SER A 34 -5.97 10.16 11.31
CA SER A 34 -7.02 11.02 11.89
C SER A 34 -7.13 12.36 11.14
N ILE A 35 -6.00 13.01 10.86
CA ILE A 35 -5.99 14.28 10.11
C ILE A 35 -6.54 14.09 8.70
N CYS A 36 -6.19 12.99 8.03
CA CYS A 36 -6.72 12.71 6.69
C CYS A 36 -8.25 12.51 6.71
N LEU A 37 -8.78 11.82 7.72
CA LEU A 37 -10.23 11.64 7.89
C LEU A 37 -10.96 12.97 8.11
N ASP A 38 -10.39 13.87 8.92
CA ASP A 38 -10.96 15.21 9.15
C ASP A 38 -11.02 16.04 7.86
N VAL A 39 -9.97 15.95 7.03
CA VAL A 39 -9.95 16.62 5.73
C VAL A 39 -10.92 15.98 4.74
N LEU A 40 -10.96 14.65 4.63
CA LEU A 40 -11.85 13.92 3.72
C LEU A 40 -13.33 14.10 4.07
N ASN A 41 -13.65 14.37 5.34
CA ASN A 41 -15.02 14.71 5.76
C ASN A 41 -15.52 16.02 5.10
N ILE A 42 -14.62 16.94 4.76
CA ILE A 42 -14.95 18.25 4.17
C ILE A 42 -14.69 18.25 2.66
N ALA A 43 -13.62 17.59 2.22
CA ALA A 43 -13.18 17.52 0.83
C ALA A 43 -12.96 16.05 0.41
N PRO A 44 -14.04 15.27 0.21
CA PRO A 44 -13.95 13.82 -0.02
C PRO A 44 -13.17 13.44 -1.28
N ASP A 45 -13.19 14.31 -2.30
CA ASP A 45 -12.53 14.05 -3.59
C ASP A 45 -11.09 14.60 -3.67
N ASN A 46 -10.54 15.13 -2.56
CA ASN A 46 -9.19 15.68 -2.55
C ASN A 46 -8.13 14.60 -2.80
N GLN A 47 -7.60 14.58 -4.03
CA GLN A 47 -6.72 13.53 -4.52
C GLN A 47 -5.40 13.42 -3.74
N ASP A 48 -4.86 14.52 -3.25
CA ASP A 48 -3.60 14.51 -2.49
C ASP A 48 -3.81 13.95 -1.09
N VAL A 49 -4.96 14.24 -0.47
CA VAL A 49 -5.34 13.70 0.83
C VAL A 49 -5.64 12.21 0.72
N LEU A 50 -6.35 11.77 -0.32
CA LEU A 50 -6.59 10.35 -0.58
C LEU A 50 -5.27 9.56 -0.69
N ILE A 51 -4.27 10.12 -1.36
CA ILE A 51 -2.93 9.53 -1.46
C ILE A 51 -2.28 9.42 -0.07
N VAL A 52 -2.28 10.50 0.71
CA VAL A 52 -1.67 10.48 2.04
C VAL A 52 -2.42 9.50 2.96
N TYR A 53 -3.74 9.43 2.87
CA TYR A 53 -4.57 8.48 3.62
C TYR A 53 -4.27 7.02 3.26
N ILE A 54 -4.13 6.70 1.97
CA ILE A 54 -3.68 5.37 1.55
C ILE A 54 -2.34 5.05 2.20
N LEU A 55 -1.39 5.99 2.13
CA LEU A 55 -0.05 5.78 2.67
C LEU A 55 -0.05 5.62 4.21
N THR A 56 -0.88 6.36 4.96
CA THR A 56 -1.02 6.17 6.42
C THR A 56 -1.55 4.80 6.77
N LEU A 57 -2.52 4.28 6.01
CA LEU A 57 -3.08 2.95 6.22
C LEU A 57 -2.04 1.86 5.89
N LEU A 58 -1.26 2.04 4.82
CA LEU A 58 -0.18 1.12 4.44
C LEU A 58 0.94 1.05 5.48
N ASP A 59 1.26 2.18 6.14
CA ASP A 59 2.27 2.24 7.20
C ASP A 59 1.87 1.36 8.41
N GLN A 60 0.56 1.13 8.61
CA GLN A 60 0.01 0.34 9.73
C GLN A 60 -0.12 -1.17 9.46
N ILE A 61 -0.02 -1.64 8.21
CA ILE A 61 -0.15 -3.08 7.86
C ILE A 61 0.86 -3.97 8.59
N SER A 62 2.01 -3.41 8.98
CA SER A 62 3.12 -4.12 9.63
C SER A 62 2.78 -4.72 11.00
N ARG A 63 1.68 -4.30 11.65
CA ARG A 63 1.35 -4.67 13.04
C ARG A 63 0.32 -5.79 13.14
N THR A 64 -0.71 -5.80 12.30
CA THR A 64 -1.73 -6.86 12.21
C THR A 64 -2.51 -6.65 10.92
N GLU A 65 -2.47 -7.61 9.99
CA GLU A 65 -3.28 -7.54 8.78
C GLU A 65 -4.77 -7.70 9.13
N LYS A 66 -5.52 -6.60 9.11
CA LYS A 66 -6.97 -6.62 9.29
C LYS A 66 -7.64 -6.53 7.92
N GLN A 67 -8.41 -7.57 7.56
CA GLN A 67 -9.11 -7.59 6.27
C GLN A 67 -10.05 -6.39 6.06
N SER A 68 -10.60 -5.81 7.13
CA SER A 68 -11.37 -4.57 7.06
C SER A 68 -10.53 -3.39 6.59
N GLN A 69 -9.28 -3.28 7.06
CA GLN A 69 -8.35 -2.21 6.67
C GLN A 69 -7.92 -2.34 5.21
N ILE A 70 -7.64 -3.57 4.75
CA ILE A 70 -7.31 -3.83 3.34
C ILE A 70 -8.43 -3.36 2.41
N LYS A 71 -9.68 -3.70 2.74
CA LYS A 71 -10.86 -3.24 1.99
C LYS A 71 -11.02 -1.73 1.97
N VAL A 72 -10.66 -1.04 3.06
CA VAL A 72 -10.67 0.44 3.09
C VAL A 72 -9.64 0.97 2.11
N ILE A 73 -8.40 0.46 2.14
CA ILE A 73 -7.32 0.87 1.24
C ILE A 73 -7.73 0.66 -0.23
N GLU A 74 -8.25 -0.52 -0.58
CA GLU A 74 -8.71 -0.82 -1.95
C GLU A 74 -9.80 0.16 -2.42
N ARG A 75 -10.78 0.46 -1.56
CA ARG A 75 -11.83 1.45 -1.86
C ARG A 75 -11.28 2.85 -2.04
N THR A 76 -10.31 3.26 -1.22
CA THR A 76 -9.68 4.57 -1.35
C THR A 76 -8.83 4.65 -2.63
N ILE A 77 -8.11 3.58 -2.99
CA ILE A 77 -7.38 3.50 -4.26
C ILE A 77 -8.34 3.64 -5.44
N ALA A 78 -9.51 3.00 -5.40
CA ALA A 78 -10.50 3.10 -6.47
C ALA A 78 -11.02 4.53 -6.71
N GLN A 79 -10.97 5.41 -5.70
CA GLN A 79 -11.35 6.83 -5.80
C GLN A 79 -10.30 7.70 -6.48
N LEU A 80 -9.07 7.20 -6.67
CA LEU A 80 -8.04 7.94 -7.39
C LEU A 80 -8.41 8.09 -8.86
N THR A 81 -8.34 9.31 -9.36
CA THR A 81 -8.69 9.68 -10.74
C THR A 81 -7.69 9.16 -11.78
N SER A 82 -6.41 9.15 -11.43
CA SER A 82 -5.34 8.68 -12.31
C SER A 82 -5.23 7.15 -12.31
N GLN A 83 -5.33 6.54 -13.50
CA GLN A 83 -5.09 5.10 -13.67
C GLN A 83 -3.68 4.70 -13.22
N TYR A 84 -2.66 5.52 -13.54
CA TYR A 84 -1.30 5.33 -13.05
C TYR A 84 -1.26 5.19 -11.52
N LYS A 85 -1.84 6.17 -10.82
CA LYS A 85 -1.86 6.18 -9.35
C LYS A 85 -2.61 4.95 -8.81
N ARG A 86 -3.74 4.55 -9.43
CA ARG A 86 -4.47 3.34 -9.03
C ARG A 86 -3.58 2.09 -9.09
N HIS A 87 -2.94 1.83 -10.22
CA HIS A 87 -2.04 0.69 -10.37
C HIS A 87 -0.83 0.80 -9.43
N TYR A 88 -0.23 1.97 -9.29
CA TYR A 88 0.91 2.19 -8.41
C TYR A 88 0.59 1.89 -6.94
N TYR A 89 -0.50 2.45 -6.40
CA TYR A 89 -0.86 2.23 -5.00
C TYR A 89 -1.43 0.83 -4.74
N SER A 90 -2.06 0.18 -5.72
CA SER A 90 -2.39 -1.25 -5.65
C SER A 90 -1.13 -2.11 -5.54
N GLY A 91 -0.11 -1.81 -6.35
CA GLY A 91 1.18 -2.49 -6.27
C GLY A 91 1.86 -2.28 -4.91
N LEU A 92 1.80 -1.06 -4.39
CA LEU A 92 2.36 -0.74 -3.07
C LEU A 92 1.64 -1.47 -1.93
N LEU A 93 0.32 -1.66 -2.03
CA LEU A 93 -0.44 -2.48 -1.09
C LEU A 93 0.04 -3.93 -1.09
N SER A 94 0.10 -4.59 -2.25
CA SER A 94 0.60 -5.97 -2.34
C SER A 94 2.05 -6.08 -1.89
N GLU A 95 2.92 -5.12 -2.24
CA GLU A 95 4.31 -5.09 -1.78
C GLU A 95 4.40 -5.01 -0.24
N ARG A 96 3.59 -4.17 0.41
CA ARG A 96 3.59 -4.05 1.87
C ARG A 96 3.16 -5.34 2.56
N ARG A 97 2.16 -6.03 2.02
CA ARG A 97 1.69 -7.33 2.50
C ARG A 97 2.78 -8.39 2.32
N ALA A 98 3.39 -8.46 1.14
CA ALA A 98 4.51 -9.36 0.86
C ALA A 98 5.67 -9.18 1.84
N ARG A 99 6.08 -7.92 2.08
CA ARG A 99 7.18 -7.59 3.01
C ARG A 99 6.86 -7.95 4.46
N HIS A 100 5.61 -7.79 4.90
CA HIS A 100 5.18 -8.25 6.21
C HIS A 100 5.28 -9.78 6.32
N LEU A 101 4.81 -10.51 5.30
CA LEU A 101 4.82 -11.98 5.29
C LEU A 101 6.24 -12.56 5.25
N ILE A 102 7.23 -11.89 4.65
CA ILE A 102 8.65 -12.33 4.74
C ILE A 102 9.11 -12.41 6.21
N THR A 103 8.61 -11.55 7.10
CA THR A 103 9.00 -11.60 8.52
C THR A 103 8.42 -12.81 9.25
N GLN A 104 7.52 -13.57 8.61
CA GLN A 104 6.87 -14.75 9.13
C GLN A 104 7.38 -15.99 8.39
N SER A 105 8.13 -16.86 9.08
CA SER A 105 8.82 -18.01 8.46
C SER A 105 7.91 -18.98 7.70
N MET A 106 6.65 -19.14 8.10
CA MET A 106 5.69 -20.06 7.47
C MET A 106 4.93 -19.45 6.28
N SER A 107 5.27 -18.24 5.86
CA SER A 107 4.48 -17.44 4.90
C SER A 107 5.22 -17.07 3.61
N HIS A 108 6.39 -17.66 3.34
CA HIS A 108 7.26 -17.27 2.22
C HIS A 108 6.62 -17.47 0.83
N SER A 109 5.83 -18.52 0.63
CA SER A 109 5.11 -18.74 -0.64
C SER A 109 4.02 -17.68 -0.84
N PHE A 110 3.25 -17.35 0.20
CA PHE A 110 2.28 -16.25 0.14
C PHE A 110 2.97 -14.89 -0.09
N ALA A 111 4.15 -14.68 0.50
CA ALA A 111 4.94 -13.48 0.23
C ALA A 111 5.33 -13.39 -1.25
N TYR A 112 5.72 -14.50 -1.88
CA TYR A 112 6.00 -14.56 -3.31
C TYR A 112 4.78 -14.15 -4.14
N ASP A 113 3.62 -14.72 -3.86
CA ASP A 113 2.38 -14.42 -4.59
C ASP A 113 2.05 -12.91 -4.54
N TYR A 114 2.13 -12.30 -3.35
CA TYR A 114 1.92 -10.85 -3.23
C TYR A 114 2.99 -10.01 -3.93
N PHE A 115 4.24 -10.47 -4.02
CA PHE A 115 5.23 -9.79 -4.86
C PHE A 115 4.89 -9.87 -6.33
N VAL A 116 4.40 -11.03 -6.82
CA VAL A 116 3.98 -11.17 -8.22
C VAL A 116 2.79 -10.27 -8.54
N GLU A 117 1.83 -10.16 -7.62
CA GLU A 117 0.72 -9.19 -7.73
C GLU A 117 1.25 -7.75 -7.78
N ALA A 118 2.18 -7.40 -6.89
CA ALA A 118 2.78 -6.07 -6.85
C ALA A 118 3.49 -5.73 -8.17
N LEU A 119 4.29 -6.66 -8.70
CA LEU A 119 4.95 -6.54 -9.98
C LEU A 119 3.93 -6.34 -11.11
N THR A 120 2.88 -7.15 -11.16
CA THR A 120 1.82 -7.01 -12.18
C THR A 120 1.21 -5.60 -12.16
N CYS A 121 0.93 -5.06 -10.98
CA CYS A 121 0.44 -3.69 -10.83
C CYS A 121 1.48 -2.64 -11.28
N TYR A 122 2.75 -2.79 -10.88
CA TYR A 122 3.81 -1.87 -11.28
C TYR A 122 4.06 -1.89 -12.79
N LYS A 123 3.97 -3.05 -13.46
CA LYS A 123 4.03 -3.12 -14.92
C LYS A 123 2.92 -2.27 -15.56
N GLN A 124 1.68 -2.42 -15.10
CA GLN A 124 0.55 -1.62 -15.58
C GLN A 124 0.74 -0.12 -15.32
N ALA A 125 1.37 0.24 -14.20
CA ALA A 125 1.73 1.62 -13.88
C ALA A 125 2.82 2.16 -14.83
N ILE A 126 3.89 1.39 -15.08
CA ILE A 126 4.98 1.77 -16.00
C ILE A 126 4.45 2.07 -17.40
N GLU A 127 3.54 1.24 -17.91
CA GLU A 127 2.88 1.44 -19.23
C GLU A 127 2.05 2.74 -19.32
N ARG A 128 1.67 3.32 -18.17
CA ARG A 128 0.78 4.48 -18.06
C ARG A 128 1.45 5.68 -17.41
N CYS A 129 2.78 5.63 -17.30
CA CYS A 129 3.51 6.56 -16.48
C CYS A 129 3.51 7.97 -17.07
N PRO A 130 3.29 9.03 -16.27
CA PRO A 130 3.55 10.39 -16.69
C PRO A 130 5.04 10.58 -17.04
N ASP A 131 5.33 11.53 -17.92
CA ASP A 131 6.72 11.87 -18.27
C ASP A 131 7.55 12.18 -17.01
N GLN A 132 8.75 11.60 -16.93
CA GLN A 132 9.73 11.77 -15.85
C GLN A 132 9.33 11.20 -14.48
N ASN A 133 8.42 10.22 -14.42
CA ASN A 133 8.12 9.49 -13.19
C ASN A 133 8.67 8.05 -13.23
N ASP A 134 9.79 7.80 -12.57
CA ASP A 134 10.39 6.45 -12.51
C ASP A 134 10.01 5.68 -11.24
N GLU A 135 9.08 6.18 -10.42
CA GLU A 135 8.77 5.58 -9.12
C GLU A 135 8.31 4.12 -9.24
N ALA A 136 7.45 3.81 -10.21
CA ALA A 136 6.98 2.45 -10.44
C ALA A 136 8.13 1.50 -10.85
N ILE A 137 9.10 2.00 -11.63
CA ILE A 137 10.30 1.23 -12.03
C ILE A 137 11.20 0.98 -10.80
N LEU A 138 11.41 1.99 -9.97
CA LEU A 138 12.21 1.85 -8.74
C LEU A 138 11.59 0.82 -7.79
N ARG A 139 10.26 0.82 -7.67
CA ARG A 139 9.51 -0.15 -6.86
C ARG A 139 9.60 -1.56 -7.43
N TRP A 140 9.36 -1.72 -8.73
CA TRP A 140 9.55 -3.00 -9.43
C TRP A 140 10.95 -3.59 -9.14
N ASN A 141 12.00 -2.80 -9.32
CA ASN A 141 13.37 -3.23 -9.09
C ASN A 141 13.62 -3.62 -7.63
N SER A 142 12.99 -2.93 -6.67
CA SER A 142 13.07 -3.27 -5.25
C SER A 142 12.39 -4.60 -4.94
N CYS A 143 11.24 -4.88 -5.55
CA CYS A 143 10.55 -6.17 -5.42
C CYS A 143 11.41 -7.31 -5.97
N VAL A 144 11.94 -7.19 -7.19
CA VAL A 144 12.80 -8.22 -7.81
C VAL A 144 14.01 -8.53 -6.93
N ARG A 145 14.76 -7.52 -6.48
CA ARG A 145 15.91 -7.71 -5.59
C ARG A 145 15.53 -8.39 -4.27
N THR A 146 14.33 -8.13 -3.75
CA THR A 146 13.85 -8.76 -2.51
C THR A 146 13.53 -10.24 -2.74
N ILE A 147 12.83 -10.57 -3.84
CA ILE A 147 12.50 -11.96 -4.21
C ILE A 147 13.79 -12.79 -4.35
N GLU A 148 14.79 -12.26 -5.07
CA GLU A 148 16.08 -12.91 -5.27
C GLU A 148 16.85 -13.10 -3.96
N LYS A 149 16.94 -12.04 -3.14
CA LYS A 149 17.67 -12.05 -1.87
C LYS A 149 17.08 -13.06 -0.88
N GLU A 150 15.76 -13.08 -0.73
CA GLU A 150 15.05 -13.96 0.21
C GLU A 150 14.75 -15.34 -0.39
N LYS A 151 15.20 -15.59 -1.64
CA LYS A 151 15.00 -16.83 -2.40
C LYS A 151 13.54 -17.28 -2.41
N LEU A 152 12.62 -16.34 -2.55
CA LEU A 152 11.19 -16.64 -2.55
C LEU A 152 10.85 -17.49 -3.78
N GLN A 153 9.97 -18.46 -3.59
CA GLN A 153 9.53 -19.39 -4.62
C GLN A 153 8.00 -19.43 -4.64
N PRO A 154 7.40 -19.72 -5.79
CA PRO A 154 5.97 -20.01 -5.85
C PRO A 154 5.63 -21.17 -4.92
N ARG A 155 4.38 -21.19 -4.47
CA ARG A 155 3.85 -22.37 -3.78
C ARG A 155 3.97 -23.57 -4.73
N ARG A 156 4.66 -24.62 -4.29
CA ARG A 156 4.64 -25.91 -4.99
C ARG A 156 3.26 -26.52 -4.77
N ASP A 157 2.58 -26.86 -5.85
CA ASP A 157 1.33 -27.61 -5.74
C ASP A 157 1.63 -29.05 -5.31
N SER A 158 0.63 -29.75 -4.76
CA SER A 158 0.83 -31.12 -4.25
C SER A 158 1.33 -32.08 -5.34
N GLU A 159 1.05 -31.80 -6.61
CA GLU A 159 1.56 -32.55 -7.77
C GLU A 159 3.06 -32.35 -7.98
N ASP A 160 3.61 -31.14 -7.76
CA ASP A 160 5.03 -30.85 -7.93
C ASP A 160 5.92 -31.55 -6.89
N ILE A 161 5.37 -31.80 -5.69
CA ILE A 161 6.10 -32.46 -4.59
C ILE A 161 6.27 -33.96 -4.87
N LEU A 162 5.29 -34.59 -5.53
CA LEU A 162 5.33 -36.01 -5.86
C LEU A 162 6.39 -36.31 -6.93
N VAL A 163 6.58 -35.41 -7.91
CA VAL A 163 7.56 -35.57 -8.99
C VAL A 163 9.01 -35.49 -8.49
N ASP A 164 9.29 -34.62 -7.52
CA ASP A 164 10.62 -34.51 -6.88
C ASP A 164 10.96 -35.71 -5.96
N MET A 165 9.96 -36.45 -5.46
CA MET A 165 10.17 -37.64 -4.63
C MET A 165 10.38 -38.93 -5.44
N GLU A 166 10.01 -38.92 -6.72
CA GLU A 166 10.14 -40.04 -7.65
C GLU A 166 11.39 -39.94 -8.56
N SER A 167 12.16 -38.85 -8.46
CA SER A 167 13.40 -38.59 -9.23
C SER A 167 14.66 -38.77 -8.38
#